data_AF-A0A820NXE5-F1
#
_entry.id   AF-A0A820NXE5-F1
#
_cell.length_a   1.000
_cell.length_b   1.000
_cell.length_c   1.000
_cell.angle_alpha   90.00
_cell.angle_beta   90.00
_cell.angle_gamma   90.00
#
_symmetry.space_group_name_H-M   'P 1'
#
loop_
_entity.id
_entity.type
_entity.pdbx_description
1 polymer ?
#
loop_
_entity_poly.entity_id
_entity_poly.type
_entity_poly.pdbx_seq_one_letter_code
_entity_poly.pdbx_strand_id
1 'polypeptide(L)' 'RSSSVHDLNRHEVFRANELEFGPIIGQGFYGIARTVTLRKTGQIMVMKETKTFDKEAQKIFVKEVR' A
#
# COMPACT_ATOMS: atom_id res chain seq x y z
N ARG A 1 -12.58 6.05 -26.54
CA ARG A 1 -11.72 4.86 -26.30
C ARG A 1 -11.62 4.68 -24.79
N SER A 2 -12.44 3.79 -24.23
CA SER A 2 -12.53 3.55 -22.79
C SER A 2 -11.40 2.61 -22.36
N SER A 3 -10.27 3.18 -21.94
CA SER A 3 -9.12 2.45 -21.41
C SER A 3 -9.25 2.40 -19.89
N SER A 4 -10.13 1.55 -19.34
CA SER A 4 -10.35 1.56 -17.88
C SER A 4 -10.52 0.20 -17.20
N VAL A 5 -10.32 -0.94 -17.88
CA VAL A 5 -10.44 -2.25 -17.19
C VAL A 5 -9.36 -3.27 -17.57
N HIS A 6 -8.69 -3.14 -18.72
CA HIS A 6 -7.84 -4.21 -19.25
C HIS A 6 -6.38 -4.25 -18.80
N ASP A 7 -5.87 -3.27 -18.05
CA ASP A 7 -4.45 -3.23 -17.62
C ASP A 7 -4.25 -3.35 -16.09
N LEU A 8 -5.29 -3.69 -15.32
CA LEU A 8 -5.18 -3.88 -13.86
C LEU A 8 -4.37 -5.13 -13.46
N ASN A 9 -4.03 -5.99 -14.42
CA ASN A 9 -3.26 -7.22 -14.18
C ASN A 9 -1.74 -7.00 -14.27
N ARG A 10 -1.28 -5.77 -14.54
CA ARG A 10 0.13 -5.40 -14.47
C ARG A 10 0.43 -4.77 -13.11
N HIS A 11 1.40 -5.32 -12.41
CA HIS A 11 1.94 -4.69 -11.21
C HIS A 11 2.86 -3.54 -11.60
N GLU A 12 2.59 -2.35 -11.08
CA GLU A 12 3.39 -1.15 -11.29
C GLU A 12 4.09 -0.74 -10.00
N VAL A 13 5.32 -0.23 -10.12
CA VAL A 13 6.09 0.32 -9.01
C VAL A 13 5.93 1.84 -9.02
N PHE A 14 5.42 2.39 -7.92
CA PHE A 14 5.25 3.83 -7.75
C PHE A 14 6.26 4.38 -6.76
N ARG A 15 6.77 5.59 -7.02
CA ARG A 15 7.58 6.33 -6.06
C ARG A 15 6.68 7.17 -5.16
N ALA A 16 7.08 7.36 -3.90
CA ALA A 16 6.29 8.12 -2.93
C ALA A 16 6.01 9.57 -3.37
N ASN A 17 6.91 10.20 -4.12
CA ASN A 17 6.73 11.56 -4.64
C ASN A 17 5.68 11.65 -5.76
N GLU A 18 5.33 10.53 -6.40
CA GLU A 18 4.29 10.45 -7.43
C GLU A 18 2.88 10.34 -6.84
N LEU A 19 2.78 10.10 -5.53
CA LEU A 19 1.52 9.89 -4.83
C LEU A 19 1.16 11.11 -3.96
N GLU A 20 -0.12 11.47 -3.99
CA GLU A 20 -0.73 12.40 -3.03
C GLU A 20 -1.50 11.59 -1.98
N PHE A 21 -1.13 11.75 -0.71
CA PHE A 21 -1.71 10.99 0.38
C PHE A 21 -3.02 11.61 0.84
N GLY A 22 -4.09 10.82 0.77
CA GLY A 22 -5.42 11.18 1.20
C GLY A 22 -5.78 10.65 2.61
N PRO A 23 -7.08 10.67 2.96
CA PRO A 23 -7.56 10.26 4.27
C PRO A 23 -7.32 8.75 4.52
N ILE A 24 -7.21 8.41 5.81
CA ILE A 24 -7.21 7.02 6.27
C ILE A 24 -8.64 6.48 6.20
N ILE A 25 -8.81 5.33 5.54
CA ILE A 25 -10.10 4.67 5.37
C ILE A 25 -10.21 3.38 6.19
N GLY A 26 -9.11 2.92 6.79
CA GLY A 26 -9.10 1.80 7.70
C GLY A 26 -7.82 1.76 8.52
N GLN A 27 -7.93 1.32 9.77
CA GLN A 27 -6.80 1.10 10.66
C GLN A 27 -7.06 -0.17 11.44
N GLY A 28 -6.08 -1.07 11.45
CA GLY A 28 -6.15 -2.33 12.19
C GLY A 28 -4.84 -2.63 12.89
N PHE A 29 -4.77 -3.81 13.48
CA PHE A 29 -3.59 -4.31 14.20
C PHE A 29 -2.32 -4.29 13.33
N TYR A 30 -2.47 -4.62 12.04
CA TYR A 30 -1.34 -4.78 11.12
C TYR A 30 -0.91 -3.51 10.37
N GLY A 31 -1.67 -2.41 10.48
CA GLY A 31 -1.37 -1.23 9.68
C GLY A 31 -2.56 -0.31 9.43
N ILE A 32 -2.37 0.61 8.48
CA ILE A 32 -3.38 1.54 8.00
C ILE A 32 -3.62 1.37 6.50
N ALA A 33 -4.86 1.60 6.08
CA ALA A 33 -5.27 1.74 4.70
C ALA A 33 -5.68 3.19 4.47
N ARG A 34 -5.14 3.82 3.44
CA ARG A 34 -5.46 5.21 3.08
C ARG A 34 -5.65 5.37 1.59
N THR A 35 -6.48 6.32 1.22
CA THR A 35 -6.63 6.73 -0.17
C THR A 35 -5.36 7.43 -0.64
N VAL A 36 -4.94 7.17 -1.88
CA VAL A 36 -3.84 7.88 -2.55
C VAL A 36 -4.24 8.25 -3.96
N THR A 37 -3.77 9.39 -4.44
CA THR A 37 -3.98 9.86 -5.82
C THR A 37 -2.65 9.86 -6.57
N LEU A 38 -2.60 9.22 -7.73
CA LEU A 38 -1.44 9.27 -8.62
C LEU A 38 -1.39 10.62 -9.34
N ARG A 39 -0.37 11.45 -9.06
CA ARG A 39 -0.26 12.82 -9.59
C ARG A 39 -0.35 12.90 -11.12
N LYS A 40 0.25 11.94 -11.81
CA LYS A 40 0.36 11.94 -13.28
C LYS A 40 -1.00 11.75 -13.98
N THR A 41 -1.87 10.91 -13.43
CA THR A 41 -3.12 10.48 -14.08
C THR A 41 -4.37 10.90 -13.33
N GLY A 42 -4.23 11.32 -12.06
CA GLY A 42 -5.34 11.55 -11.14
C GLY A 42 -6.01 10.26 -10.64
N GLN A 43 -5.44 9.08 -10.94
CA GLN A 43 -6.04 7.81 -10.54
C GLN A 43 -6.04 7.65 -9.02
N ILE A 44 -7.22 7.34 -8.48
CA ILE A 44 -7.43 7.12 -7.04
C ILE A 44 -7.27 5.64 -6.72
N MET A 45 -6.46 5.34 -5.70
CA MET A 45 -6.13 4.00 -5.24
C MET A 45 -6.14 3.94 -3.71
N VAL A 46 -5.99 2.73 -3.16
CA VAL A 46 -5.80 2.51 -1.72
C VAL A 46 -4.39 1.99 -1.49
N MET A 47 -3.65 2.69 -0.63
CA MET A 47 -2.35 2.25 -0.16
C MET A 47 -2.50 1.64 1.25
N LYS A 48 -1.95 0.43 1.43
CA LYS A 48 -1.83 -0.22 2.74
C LYS A 48 -0.41 -0.05 3.26
N GLU A 49 -0.26 0.59 4.42
CA GLU A 49 1.01 0.76 5.12
C GLU A 49 1.02 -0.12 6.37
N THR A 50 2.04 -0.97 6.54
CA THR A 50 2.22 -1.77 7.74
C THR A 50 2.94 -0.95 8.81
N LYS A 51 2.50 -1.05 10.07
CA LYS A 51 3.21 -0.39 11.18
C LYS A 51 4.47 -1.19 11.51
N THR A 52 5.63 -0.67 11.10
CA THR A 52 6.93 -1.16 11.56
C THR A 52 7.18 -0.73 13.00
N PHE A 53 6.54 -1.38 13.97
CA PHE A 53 7.09 -1.37 15.32
C PHE A 53 6.67 -2.61 16.09
N ASP A 54 7.25 -3.74 15.69
CA ASP A 54 7.63 -4.69 16.70
C ASP A 54 8.94 -5.39 16.32
N LYS A 55 10.04 -4.89 16.91
CA LYS A 55 11.34 -5.59 16.87
C LYS A 55 11.25 -6.97 17.54
N GLU A 56 10.24 -7.24 18.36
CA GLU A 56 9.97 -8.56 18.94
C GLU A 56 9.28 -9.50 17.92
N ALA A 57 8.37 -9.00 17.07
CA ALA A 57 7.75 -9.79 16.00
C ALA A 57 8.76 -10.25 14.93
N GLN A 58 9.81 -9.46 14.66
CA GLN A 58 10.90 -9.86 13.76
C GLN A 58 11.71 -11.06 14.29
N LYS A 59 11.79 -11.25 15.62
CA LYS A 59 12.49 -12.40 16.23
C LYS A 59 11.66 -13.68 16.26
N ILE A 60 10.35 -13.60 16.44
CA ILE A 60 9.47 -14.79 16.43
C ILE A 60 9.50 -15.47 15.06
N PHE A 61 9.56 -14.70 13.97
CA PHE A 61 9.63 -15.25 12.61
C PHE A 61 10.87 -16.12 12.33
N VAL A 62 11.98 -15.92 13.07
CA VAL A 62 13.23 -16.67 12.85
C VAL A 62 13.25 -18.01 13.61
N LYS A 63 12.35 -18.25 14.57
CA LYS A 63 12.37 -19.49 15.38
C LYS A 63 11.56 -20.65 14.78
N GLU A 64 10.73 -20.39 13.76
CA GLU A 64 9.84 -21.39 13.15
C GLU A 64 10.29 -21.82 11.74
N VAL A 65 11.56 -21.56 11.38
CA VAL A 65 12.22 -22.15 10.20
C VAL A 65 13.23 -23.21 10.66
N ARG A 66 12.72 -24.27 11.30
CA ARG A 66 13.41 -25.55 11.46
C ARG A 66 12.52 -26.69 10.98
#